data_AF-A0A358N6F5-F1
#
_entry.id   AF-A0A358N6F5-F1
#
_cell.length_a   1.000
_cell.length_b   1.000
_cell.length_c   1.000
_cell.angle_alpha   90.00
_cell.angle_beta   90.00
_cell.angle_gamma   90.00
#
_symmetry.space_group_name_H-M   'P 1'
#
loop_
_entity.id
_entity.type
_entity.pdbx_description
1 polymer ?
#
loop_
_entity_poly.entity_id
_entity_poly.type
_entity_poly.pdbx_seq_one_letter_code
_entity_poly.pdbx_strand_id
1 'polypeptide(L)' 'MAWIPRENSLTGDRFCELGSGFGVVAMLAADLGIVAIGIEIEQVLVDQAKKFSSAIGERCEALLRQSHST' A
#
# COMPACT_ATOMS: atom_id res chain seq x y z
N MET A 1 -25.72 -3.06 22.00
CA MET A 1 -24.78 -3.56 20.98
C MET A 1 -24.37 -2.40 20.06
N ALA A 2 -23.46 -1.54 20.50
CA ALA A 2 -22.80 -0.56 19.65
C ALA A 2 -21.51 -0.14 20.35
N TRP A 3 -20.41 -0.84 20.08
CA TRP A 3 -19.14 -0.62 20.79
C TRP A 3 -18.04 0.01 19.94
N ILE A 4 -18.26 0.39 18.68
CA ILE A 4 -17.21 1.06 17.90
C ILE A 4 -17.25 2.56 18.25
N PRO A 5 -16.23 3.12 18.93
CA PRO A 5 -16.14 4.57 19.11
C PRO A 5 -15.96 5.21 17.74
N ARG A 6 -16.82 6.18 17.42
CA ARG A 6 -16.98 6.76 16.08
C ARG A 6 -15.92 7.83 15.77
N GLU A 7 -14.72 7.66 16.34
CA GLU A 7 -13.67 8.66 16.33
C GLU A 7 -12.30 7.97 16.48
N ASN A 8 -12.01 7.07 15.55
CA ASN A 8 -10.62 6.79 15.20
C ASN A 8 -10.37 7.45 13.84
N SER A 9 -10.35 8.79 13.84
CA SER A 9 -9.68 9.53 12.78
C SER A 9 -8.30 8.88 12.64
N LEU A 10 -8.01 8.35 11.45
CA LEU A 10 -6.70 7.82 11.09
C LEU A 10 -5.70 8.97 11.25
N THR A 11 -5.17 9.15 12.46
CA THR A 11 -4.23 10.22 12.84
C THR A 11 -2.78 9.82 12.53
N GLY A 12 -2.58 8.62 11.98
CA GLY A 12 -1.29 8.17 11.49
C GLY A 12 -1.01 8.74 10.10
N ASP A 13 0.23 9.12 9.88
CA ASP A 13 0.80 9.49 8.59
C ASP A 13 1.17 8.26 7.74
N ARG A 14 0.67 7.06 8.11
CA ARG A 14 1.02 5.79 7.50
C ARG A 14 -0.20 5.02 7.01
N PHE A 15 -0.10 4.49 5.80
CA PHE A 15 -1.10 3.65 5.17
C PHE A 15 -0.50 2.30 4.79
N CYS A 16 -1.22 1.21 5.04
CA CYS A 16 -0.80 -0.14 4.68
C CYS A 16 -1.95 -0.85 3.98
N GLU A 17 -1.69 -1.35 2.77
CA GLU A 17 -2.64 -2.09 1.94
C GLU A 17 -2.20 -3.56 1.81
N LEU A 18 -3.05 -4.48 2.27
CA LEU A 18 -2.83 -5.92 2.13
C LEU A 18 -3.60 -6.44 0.91
N GLY A 19 -2.91 -7.15 0.01
CA GLY A 19 -3.49 -7.56 -1.28
C GLY A 19 -3.56 -6.38 -2.25
N SER A 20 -2.47 -5.62 -2.34
CA SER A 20 -2.45 -4.33 -3.03
C SER A 20 -2.60 -4.42 -4.56
N GLY A 21 -2.44 -5.60 -5.17
CA GLY A 21 -2.49 -5.77 -6.61
C GLY A 21 -1.51 -4.85 -7.34
N PHE A 22 -2.03 -3.87 -8.08
CA PHE A 22 -1.21 -2.84 -8.75
C PHE A 22 -0.74 -1.70 -7.83
N GLY A 23 -1.10 -1.72 -6.55
CA GLY A 23 -0.69 -0.73 -5.56
C GLY A 23 -1.34 0.64 -5.75
N VAL A 24 -2.47 0.74 -6.45
CA VAL A 24 -3.10 2.02 -6.80
C VAL A 24 -3.54 2.80 -5.56
N VAL A 25 -4.10 2.14 -4.55
CA VAL A 25 -4.57 2.81 -3.33
C VAL A 25 -3.38 3.28 -2.50
N ALA A 26 -2.35 2.43 -2.35
CA ALA A 26 -1.08 2.84 -1.74
C ALA A 26 -0.44 4.04 -2.47
N MET A 27 -0.39 4.03 -3.80
CA MET A 27 0.14 5.15 -4.60
C MET A 27 -0.66 6.44 -4.43
N LEU A 28 -1.99 6.35 -4.39
CA LEU A 28 -2.85 7.50 -4.14
C LEU A 28 -2.63 8.06 -2.72
N ALA A 29 -2.47 7.19 -1.72
CA ALA A 29 -2.15 7.63 -0.36
C ALA A 29 -0.79 8.35 -0.32
N ALA A 30 0.22 7.85 -1.04
CA ALA A 30 1.52 8.50 -1.17
C ALA A 30 1.45 9.87 -1.89
N ASP A 31 0.64 9.98 -2.93
CA ASP A 31 0.40 11.25 -3.63
C ASP A 31 -0.22 12.30 -2.69
N LEU A 32 -1.11 11.85 -1.79
CA LEU A 32 -1.70 12.68 -0.72
C LEU A 32 -0.74 12.98 0.44
N GLY A 33 0.53 12.58 0.36
CA GLY A 33 1.56 12.85 1.36
C GLY A 33 1.58 11.87 2.54
N ILE A 34 0.90 10.73 2.43
CA ILE A 34 0.88 9.67 3.44
C ILE A 34 2.00 8.67 3.13
N VAL A 35 2.76 8.23 4.13
CA VAL A 35 3.73 7.14 3.96
C VAL A 35 2.97 5.84 3.72
N ALA A 36 2.95 5.36 2.47
CA ALA A 36 2.15 4.21 2.08
C ALA A 36 3.00 2.98 1.76
N ILE A 37 2.53 1.81 2.20
CA ILE A 37 3.12 0.49 1.91
C ILE A 37 2.02 -0.39 1.30
N GLY A 38 2.27 -0.92 0.10
CA GLY A 38 1.46 -1.98 -0.50
C GLY A 38 2.14 -3.34 -0.38
N ILE A 39 1.41 -4.36 0.09
CA ILE A 39 1.86 -5.75 0.18
C ILE A 39 1.05 -6.60 -0.80
N GLU A 40 1.73 -7.33 -1.66
CA GLU A 40 1.13 -8.21 -2.66
C GLU A 40 1.98 -9.48 -2.82
N ILE A 41 1.32 -10.62 -3.03
CA ILE A 41 1.96 -11.94 -3.12
C ILE A 41 2.31 -12.31 -4.56
N GLU A 42 1.50 -11.86 -5.53
CA GLU A 42 1.70 -12.19 -6.93
C GLU A 42 2.80 -11.33 -7.54
N GLN A 43 3.95 -11.94 -7.86
CA GLN A 43 5.13 -11.26 -8.38
C GLN A 43 4.84 -10.45 -9.66
N VAL A 44 3.99 -10.98 -10.54
CA VAL A 44 3.58 -10.29 -11.78
C VAL A 44 2.84 -8.98 -11.50
N LEU A 45 2.04 -8.94 -10.43
CA LEU A 45 1.32 -7.73 -10.02
C LEU A 45 2.28 -6.75 -9.37
N VAL A 46 3.25 -7.20 -8.59
CA VAL A 46 4.27 -6.30 -8.03
C VAL A 46 5.17 -5.71 -9.10
N ASP A 47 5.61 -6.49 -10.08
CA ASP A 47 6.43 -5.97 -11.16
C ASP A 47 5.68 -4.91 -11.97
N GLN A 48 4.37 -5.08 -12.14
CA GLN A 48 3.51 -4.07 -12.74
C GLN A 48 3.38 -2.84 -11.83
N ALA A 49 3.09 -3.02 -10.54
CA ALA A 49 3.00 -1.93 -9.56
C ALA A 49 4.27 -1.06 -9.54
N LYS A 50 5.46 -1.68 -9.59
CA LYS A 50 6.75 -0.97 -9.65
C LYS A 50 6.94 -0.18 -10.94
N LYS A 51 6.49 -0.72 -12.08
CA LYS A 51 6.50 0.02 -13.36
C LYS A 51 5.55 1.21 -13.29
N PHE A 52 4.35 1.02 -12.75
CA PHE A 52 3.37 2.09 -12.56
C PHE A 52 3.90 3.19 -11.63
N SER A 53 4.49 2.85 -10.48
CA SER A 53 5.01 3.86 -9.56
C SER A 53 6.12 4.72 -10.18
N SER A 54 7.01 4.10 -10.98
CA SER A 54 8.06 4.83 -11.69
C SER A 54 7.52 5.86 -12.69
N ALA A 55 6.32 5.64 -13.23
CA ALA A 55 5.66 6.56 -14.16
C ALA A 55 4.95 7.71 -13.44
N ILE A 56 4.56 7.54 -12.18
CA ILE A 56 3.75 8.50 -11.41
C ILE A 56 4.64 9.39 -10.51
N GLY A 57 5.92 9.01 -10.29
CA GLY A 57 6.91 9.78 -9.53
C GLY A 57 7.23 9.13 -8.19
N GLU A 58 8.50 9.18 -7.77
CA GLU A 58 9.09 8.46 -6.63
C GLU A 58 8.56 8.89 -5.25
N ARG A 59 7.30 8.57 -4.94
CA ARG A 59 6.74 8.77 -3.59
C ARG A 59 6.19 7.51 -2.95
N CYS A 60 6.17 6.38 -3.67
CA CYS A 60 5.52 5.16 -3.19
C CYS A 60 6.45 3.94 -3.29
N GLU A 61 6.66 3.26 -2.16
CA GLU A 61 7.47 2.04 -2.08
C GLU A 61 6.54 0.82 -1.97
N ALA A 62 6.53 -0.04 -3.00
CA ALA A 62 5.84 -1.32 -2.95
C ALA A 62 6.77 -2.38 -2.36
N LEU A 63 6.37 -3.01 -1.25
CA LEU A 63 7.22 -3.96 -0.52
C LEU A 63 6.76 -5.40 -0.80
N LEU A 64 7.61 -6.18 -1.46
CA LEU A 64 7.47 -7.64 -1.50
C LEU A 64 7.99 -8.21 -0.19
N ARG A 65 7.12 -8.88 0.57
CA ARG A 65 7.60 -9.88 1.51
C ARG A 65 7.49 -11.22 0.80
N GLN A 66 8.61 -11.71 0.27
CA GLN A 66 8.68 -13.10 -0.20
C GLN A 66 8.36 -13.98 0.99
N SER A 67 7.18 -14.60 0.98
CA SER A 67 6.88 -15.71 1.86
C SER A 67 7.81 -16.84 1.42
N HIS A 68 8.98 -16.95 2.04
CA HIS A 68 9.72 -18.19 2.03
C HIS A 68 8.81 -19.24 2.68
N SER A 69 8.12 -20.03 1.86
CA SER A 69 7.59 -21.31 2.29
C SER A 69 8.80 -22.17 2.58
N THR A 70 9.09 -22.36 3.86
CA THR A 70 9.89 -23.51 4.33
C THR A 70 9.07 -24.78 4.15
#